data_AF-A0A0D7V2F6-F1
#
_entry.id   AF-A0A0D7V2F6-F1
#
_cell.length_a   1.000
_cell.length_b   1.000
_cell.length_c   1.000
_cell.angle_alpha   90.00
_cell.angle_beta   90.00
_cell.angle_gamma   90.00
#
_symmetry.space_group_name_H-M   'P 1'
#
loop_
_entity.id
_entity.type
_entity.pdbx_description
1 polymer ?
#
loop_
_entity_poly.entity_id
_entity_poly.type
_entity_poly.pdbx_seq_one_letter_code
_entity_poly.pdbx_strand_id
1 'polypeptide(L)'
;MTLSPSHYQTELVRHLVAIETPEAMDAALASLLTPAEYQEISKRLQIFKLLNEGMPHRKIADTLGVGIATVSRGSRALNQSSSSRNDPL
;
A
#
# COMPACT_ATOMS: atom_id res chain seq x y z
N MET A 1 22.20 1.85 7.89
CA MET A 1 22.33 2.37 6.51
C MET A 1 20.93 2.58 5.96
N THR A 2 20.30 3.72 6.26
CA THR A 2 18.95 4.05 5.76
C THR A 2 19.08 4.74 4.40
N LEU A 3 18.50 4.13 3.37
CA LEU A 3 18.50 4.58 1.99
C LEU A 3 18.05 6.04 1.89
N SER A 4 18.95 6.94 1.50
CA SER A 4 18.56 8.26 1.00
C SER A 4 17.66 8.05 -0.23
N PRO A 5 16.42 8.57 -0.25
CA PRO A 5 15.56 8.45 -1.42
C PRO A 5 16.26 9.05 -2.65
N SER A 6 16.05 8.47 -3.83
CA SER A 6 16.46 9.17 -5.07
C SER A 6 15.75 10.52 -5.13
N HIS A 7 16.36 11.52 -5.80
CA HIS A 7 15.75 12.85 -5.98
C HIS A 7 14.27 12.73 -6.42
N TYR A 8 13.98 11.85 -7.39
CA TYR A 8 12.63 11.59 -7.88
C TYR A 8 11.67 11.02 -6.83
N GLN A 9 12.12 10.14 -5.94
CA GLN A 9 11.27 9.64 -4.84
C GLN A 9 10.92 10.75 -3.86
N THR A 10 11.87 11.64 -3.58
CA THR A 10 11.62 12.80 -2.71
C THR A 10 10.61 13.74 -3.34
N GLU A 11 10.71 14.01 -4.64
CA GLU A 11 9.75 14.87 -5.34
C GLU A 11 8.35 14.24 -5.39
N LEU A 12 8.24 12.94 -5.68
CA LEU A 12 6.97 12.23 -5.66
C LEU A 12 6.30 12.32 -4.28
N VAL A 13 7.04 12.04 -3.20
CA VAL A 13 6.48 12.12 -1.83
C VAL A 13 6.05 13.54 -1.51
N ARG A 14 6.86 14.56 -1.84
CA ARG A 14 6.48 15.97 -1.64
C ARG A 14 5.23 16.36 -2.41
N HIS A 15 5.10 15.90 -3.66
CA HIS A 15 3.92 16.15 -4.48
C HIS A 15 2.66 15.53 -3.85
N LEU A 16 2.73 14.27 -3.42
CA LEU A 16 1.60 13.59 -2.78
C LEU A 16 1.20 14.25 -1.44
N VAL A 17 2.17 14.62 -0.60
CA VAL A 17 1.91 15.25 0.71
C VAL A 17 1.30 16.65 0.59
N ALA A 18 1.53 17.35 -0.52
CA ALA A 18 0.98 18.69 -0.76
C ALA A 18 -0.51 18.71 -1.15
N ILE A 19 -1.13 17.55 -1.36
CA ILE A 19 -2.53 17.44 -1.76
C ILE A 19 -3.43 17.39 -0.51
N GLU A 20 -4.34 18.35 -0.40
CA GLU A 20 -5.11 18.58 0.84
C GLU A 20 -6.50 17.92 0.87
N THR A 21 -6.99 17.41 -0.26
CA THR A 21 -8.34 16.81 -0.34
C THR A 21 -8.30 15.38 -0.90
N PRO A 22 -9.18 14.47 -0.44
CA PRO A 22 -9.28 13.12 -0.98
C PRO A 22 -9.57 13.09 -2.49
N GLU A 23 -10.41 14.00 -2.97
CA GLU A 23 -10.79 14.08 -4.39
C GLU A 23 -9.60 14.49 -5.26
N ALA A 24 -8.79 15.45 -4.80
CA ALA A 24 -7.58 15.84 -5.51
C ALA A 24 -6.52 14.73 -5.47
N MET A 25 -6.44 13.97 -4.37
CA MET A 25 -5.50 12.85 -4.25
C MET A 25 -5.89 11.70 -5.17
N ASP A 26 -7.18 11.36 -5.23
CA ASP A 26 -7.71 10.35 -6.16
C ASP A 26 -7.41 10.72 -7.62
N ALA A 27 -7.70 11.97 -8.01
CA ALA A 27 -7.38 12.48 -9.34
C ALA A 27 -5.88 12.44 -9.66
N ALA A 28 -5.02 12.82 -8.70
CA ALA A 28 -3.58 12.77 -8.86
C ALA A 28 -3.08 11.32 -9.06
N LEU A 29 -3.50 10.39 -8.20
CA LEU A 29 -3.13 8.98 -8.29
C LEU A 29 -3.63 8.35 -9.60
N ALA A 30 -4.86 8.64 -10.02
CA ALA A 30 -5.43 8.17 -11.28
C ALA A 30 -4.71 8.73 -12.52
N SER A 31 -4.07 9.90 -12.40
CA SER A 31 -3.27 10.50 -13.47
C SER A 31 -1.82 9.97 -13.52
N LEU A 32 -1.25 9.63 -12.35
CA LEU A 32 0.14 9.18 -12.21
C LEU A 32 0.31 7.68 -12.47
N LEU A 33 -0.73 6.89 -12.18
CA LEU A 33 -0.72 5.43 -12.25
C LEU A 33 -1.60 4.94 -13.37
N THR A 34 -1.26 3.78 -13.93
CA THR A 34 -2.21 3.06 -14.76
C THR A 34 -3.40 2.58 -13.92
N PRO A 35 -4.59 2.37 -14.52
CA PRO A 35 -5.75 1.82 -13.80
C PRO A 35 -5.46 0.49 -13.08
N ALA A 36 -4.61 -0.36 -13.69
CA ALA A 36 -4.21 -1.63 -13.10
C ALA A 36 -3.32 -1.44 -11.86
N GLU A 37 -2.32 -0.55 -11.94
CA GLU A 37 -1.45 -0.23 -10.80
C GLU A 37 -2.26 0.39 -9.65
N TYR A 38 -3.18 1.30 -9.95
CA TYR A 38 -3.97 1.95 -8.91
C TYR A 38 -4.87 0.93 -8.18
N GLN A 39 -5.48 0.00 -8.93
CA GLN A 39 -6.24 -1.10 -8.35
C GLN A 39 -5.36 -2.04 -7.49
N GLU A 40 -4.15 -2.37 -7.96
CA GLU A 40 -3.21 -3.23 -7.23
C GLU A 40 -2.79 -2.61 -5.89
N ILE A 41 -2.38 -1.34 -5.88
CA ILE A 41 -1.96 -0.67 -4.63
C ILE A 41 -3.13 -0.49 -3.66
N SER A 42 -4.34 -0.25 -4.19
CA SER A 42 -5.56 -0.15 -3.39
C SER A 42 -5.87 -1.47 -2.69
N LYS A 43 -5.80 -2.59 -3.43
CA LYS A 43 -5.94 -3.94 -2.85
C LYS A 43 -4.85 -4.24 -1.83
N ARG A 44 -3.61 -3.81 -2.07
CA ARG A 44 -2.49 -4.00 -1.14
C ARG A 44 -2.72 -3.29 0.19
N LEU A 45 -3.25 -2.06 0.18
CA LEU A 45 -3.65 -1.37 1.40
C LEU A 45 -4.71 -2.16 2.18
N GLN A 46 -5.72 -2.72 1.49
CA GLN A 46 -6.75 -3.55 2.14
C GLN A 46 -6.17 -4.84 2.72
N ILE A 47 -5.23 -5.49 2.02
CA ILE A 47 -4.52 -6.66 2.56
C ILE A 47 -3.86 -6.33 3.89
N PHE A 48 -3.16 -5.20 4.00
CA PHE A 48 -2.50 -4.80 5.24
C PHE A 48 -3.50 -4.54 6.37
N LYS A 49 -4.60 -3.83 6.09
CA LYS A 49 -5.67 -3.58 7.07
C LYS A 49 -6.26 -4.88 7.61
N LEU A 50 -6.67 -5.78 6.72
CA LEU A 50 -7.30 -7.06 7.12
C LEU A 50 -6.32 -8.01 7.83
N LEU A 51 -5.03 -7.97 7.48
CA LEU A 51 -3.99 -8.71 8.21
C LEU A 51 -3.82 -8.17 9.64
N ASN A 52 -3.80 -6.84 9.82
CA ASN A 52 -3.75 -6.22 11.15
C ASN A 52 -4.98 -6.54 12.00
N GLU A 53 -6.14 -6.71 11.37
CA GLU A 53 -7.38 -7.16 12.03
C GLU A 53 -7.37 -8.68 12.36
N GLY A 54 -6.30 -9.40 12.03
CA GLY A 54 -6.15 -10.84 12.30
C GLY A 54 -6.95 -11.73 11.36
N MET A 55 -7.41 -11.22 10.21
CA MET A 55 -8.19 -12.00 9.26
C MET A 55 -7.33 -13.13 8.63
N PRO A 56 -7.82 -14.38 8.55
CA PRO A 56 -7.09 -15.47 7.91
C PRO A 56 -6.82 -15.21 6.43
N HIS A 57 -5.62 -15.57 5.95
CA HIS A 57 -5.16 -15.26 4.58
C HIS A 57 -6.14 -15.71 3.49
N ARG A 58 -6.75 -16.88 3.66
CA ARG A 58 -7.74 -17.42 2.70
C ARG A 58 -8.98 -16.52 2.62
N LYS A 59 -9.49 -16.05 3.76
CA LYS A 59 -10.64 -15.16 3.81
C LYS A 59 -10.33 -13.80 3.18
N ILE A 60 -9.11 -13.28 3.37
CA ILE A 60 -8.63 -12.06 2.69
C ILE A 60 -8.60 -12.26 1.16
N ALA A 61 -8.03 -13.39 0.71
CA ALA A 61 -7.94 -13.73 -0.70
C ALA A 61 -9.34 -13.78 -1.36
N ASP A 62 -10.29 -14.44 -0.71
CA ASP A 62 -11.68 -14.55 -1.17
C ASP A 62 -12.38 -13.18 -1.16
N THR A 63 -12.21 -12.39 -0.10
CA THR A 63 -12.86 -11.06 0.06
C THR A 63 -12.38 -10.05 -0.99
N LEU A 64 -11.08 -10.06 -1.31
CA LEU A 64 -10.47 -9.08 -2.22
C LEU A 64 -10.37 -9.59 -3.67
N GLY A 65 -10.78 -10.83 -3.93
CA GLY A 65 -10.66 -11.46 -5.25
C GLY A 65 -9.21 -11.54 -5.72
N VAL A 66 -8.29 -11.94 -4.83
CA VAL A 66 -6.86 -12.07 -5.13
C VAL A 66 -6.37 -13.48 -4.80
N GLY A 67 -5.27 -13.91 -5.42
CA GLY A 67 -4.65 -15.19 -5.09
C GLY A 67 -4.06 -15.23 -3.67
N ILE A 68 -4.07 -16.40 -3.04
CA ILE A 68 -3.49 -16.61 -1.70
C ILE A 68 -2.00 -16.24 -1.63
N ALA A 69 -1.27 -16.40 -2.75
CA ALA A 69 0.12 -15.99 -2.86
C ALA A 69 0.30 -14.46 -2.72
N THR A 70 -0.66 -13.67 -3.20
CA THR A 70 -0.66 -12.20 -3.07
C THR A 70 -0.79 -11.79 -1.61
N VAL A 71 -1.71 -12.41 -0.88
CA VAL A 71 -1.88 -12.17 0.57
C VAL A 71 -0.65 -12.59 1.36
N SER A 72 -0.06 -13.75 1.03
CA SER A 72 1.17 -14.24 1.68
C SER A 72 2.36 -13.30 1.48
N ARG A 73 2.53 -12.73 0.27
CA ARG A 73 3.53 -11.67 0.02
C ARG A 73 3.23 -10.41 0.84
N GLY A 74 1.97 -10.02 0.95
CA GLY A 74 1.53 -8.90 1.79
C GLY A 74 1.93 -9.10 3.27
N SER A 75 1.62 -10.26 3.84
CA SER A 75 1.99 -10.62 5.22
C SER A 75 3.50 -10.53 5.47
N ARG A 76 4.32 -11.05 4.56
CA ARG A 76 5.79 -10.95 4.67
C ARG A 76 6.29 -9.52 4.59
N ALA A 77 5.70 -8.67 3.74
CA ALA A 77 6.08 -7.26 3.64
C ALA A 77 5.72 -6.49 4.92
N LEU A 78 4.53 -6.75 5.47
CA LEU A 78 4.05 -6.13 6.70
C LEU A 78 4.95 -6.46 7.91
N ASN A 79 5.36 -7.72 8.03
CA ASN A 79 6.27 -8.17 9.10
C ASN A 79 7.68 -7.56 8.99
N GLN A 80 8.16 -7.32 7.76
CA GLN A 80 9.43 -6.62 7.55
C GLN A 80 9.32 -5.13 7.93
N SER A 81 8.19 -4.47 7.62
CA SER A 81 7.97 -3.08 8.03
C SER A 81 7.80 -2.90 9.53
N SER A 82 7.08 -3.79 10.22
CA SER A 82 6.87 -3.69 11.68
C SER A 82 8.16 -3.90 12.47
N SER A 83 9.06 -4.76 11.97
CA SER A 83 10.40 -4.90 12.54
C SER A 83 11.28 -3.65 12.39
N SER A 84 10.89 -2.71 11.51
CA SER A 84 11.64 -1.48 11.20
C SER A 84 10.92 -0.18 11.59
N ARG A 85 9.60 -0.20 11.86
CA ARG A 85 8.78 0.96 12.27
C ARG A 85 7.61 0.52 13.15
N ASN A 86 7.51 1.13 14.34
CA ASN A 86 6.34 1.08 15.24
C ASN A 86 5.28 2.10 14.78
N ASP A 87 4.72 1.98 13.58
CA ASP A 87 3.57 2.79 13.16
C ASP A 87 2.31 1.91 13.06
N PRO A 88 1.20 2.27 13.74
CA PRO A 88 -0.08 1.66 13.50
C PRO A 88 -0.65 2.20 12.18
N LEU A 89 -0.88 1.31 11.23
CA LEU A 89 -1.69 1.59 10.04
C LEU A 89 -3.18 1.67 10.42
#